data_AF-A0A166I2U3-F1
#
_entry.id   AF-A0A166I2U3-F1
#
_cell.length_a   1.000
_cell.length_b   1.000
_cell.length_c   1.000
_cell.angle_alpha   90.00
_cell.angle_beta   90.00
_cell.angle_gamma   90.00
#
_symmetry.space_group_name_H-M   'P 1'
#
loop_
_entity.id
_entity.type
_entity.pdbx_description
1 polymer ?
#
loop_
_entity_poly.entity_id
_entity_poly.type
_entity_poly.pdbx_seq_one_letter_code
_entity_poly.pdbx_strand_id
1 'polypeptide(L)'
;MSLNLEKYQTLANLLEQVRSDTTATQVNPPELRKGVTLLQQVFRQEIVPLPDGSSRVQSYRTEISKQMRLLEIDVMFLQGSRQAATAEARLKTIGDRLSTLIQYCEAILQQEPEEEK
;
A
#
# COMPACT_ATOMS: atom_id res chain seq x y z
N MET A 1 -11.18 -16.93 7.91
CA MET A 1 -10.06 -15.97 8.04
C MET A 1 -10.14 -15.30 9.40
N SER A 2 -9.01 -15.04 10.07
CA SER A 2 -9.02 -14.28 11.33
C SER A 2 -9.28 -12.79 11.04
N LEU A 3 -9.85 -12.06 12.01
CA LEU A 3 -10.15 -10.63 11.88
C LEU A 3 -8.93 -9.81 11.45
N ASN A 4 -7.72 -10.18 11.90
CA ASN A 4 -6.48 -9.50 11.51
C ASN A 4 -6.17 -9.70 10.02
N LEU A 5 -6.36 -10.91 9.49
CA LEU A 5 -6.14 -11.21 8.07
C LEU A 5 -7.17 -10.49 7.19
N GLU A 6 -8.43 -10.37 7.63
CA GLU A 6 -9.45 -9.59 6.91
C GLU A 6 -9.05 -8.11 6.75
N LYS A 7 -8.38 -7.53 7.75
CA LYS A 7 -7.85 -6.16 7.66
C LYS A 7 -6.71 -6.04 6.66
N TYR A 8 -5.79 -7.01 6.60
CA TYR A 8 -4.75 -7.05 5.57
C TYR A 8 -5.32 -7.27 4.16
N GLN A 9 -6.36 -8.09 4.03
CA GLN A 9 -7.07 -8.28 2.77
C GLN A 9 -7.74 -6.98 2.32
N THR A 10 -8.40 -6.27 3.23
CA THR A 10 -8.99 -4.96 2.95
C THR A 10 -7.94 -3.96 2.49
N LEU A 11 -6.79 -3.91 3.16
CA LEU A 11 -5.68 -3.06 2.74
C LEU A 11 -5.16 -3.43 1.35
N ALA A 12 -4.97 -4.73 1.06
CA ALA A 12 -4.52 -5.22 -0.24
C ALA A 12 -5.49 -4.79 -1.37
N ASN A 13 -6.80 -4.97 -1.18
CA ASN A 13 -7.81 -4.58 -2.15
C ASN A 13 -7.77 -3.06 -2.43
N LEU A 14 -7.62 -2.24 -1.39
CA LEU A 14 -7.49 -0.79 -1.56
C LEU A 14 -6.21 -0.41 -2.30
N LEU A 15 -5.09 -1.10 -2.03
CA LEU A 15 -3.83 -0.87 -2.74
C LEU A 15 -3.96 -1.23 -4.22
N GLU A 16 -4.65 -2.31 -4.55
CA GLU A 16 -4.92 -2.73 -5.93
C GLU A 16 -5.80 -1.73 -6.67
N GLN A 17 -6.82 -1.19 -6.01
CA GLN A 17 -7.68 -0.15 -6.58
C GLN A 17 -6.84 1.08 -6.94
N VAL A 18 -6.06 1.61 -5.99
CA VAL A 18 -5.21 2.77 -6.23
C VAL A 18 -4.14 2.48 -7.30
N ARG A 19 -3.57 1.27 -7.34
CA ARG A 19 -2.61 0.87 -8.39
C ARG A 19 -3.27 0.88 -9.76
N SER A 20 -4.48 0.37 -9.88
CA SER A 20 -5.22 0.35 -11.15
C SER A 20 -5.44 1.76 -11.67
N ASP A 21 -5.76 2.71 -10.79
CA ASP A 21 -5.92 4.13 -11.13
C ASP A 21 -4.62 4.78 -11.62
N THR A 22 -3.45 4.30 -11.18
CA THR A 22 -2.15 4.80 -11.68
C THR A 22 -1.77 4.27 -13.07
N THR A 23 -2.40 3.17 -13.50
CA THR A 23 -2.17 2.56 -14.82
C THR A 23 -3.19 2.99 -15.87
N ALA A 24 -4.21 3.76 -15.47
CA ALA A 24 -5.23 4.28 -16.38
C ALA A 24 -4.64 5.32 -17.35
N THR A 25 -5.22 5.40 -18.56
CA THR A 25 -4.79 6.28 -19.67
C THR A 25 -4.68 7.77 -19.27
N GLN A 26 -5.45 8.20 -18.28
CA GLN A 26 -5.38 9.56 -17.72
C GLN A 26 -5.42 9.49 -16.19
N VAL A 27 -4.25 9.56 -15.56
CA VAL A 27 -4.16 9.63 -14.10
C VAL A 27 -4.51 11.05 -13.64
N ASN A 28 -5.41 11.14 -12.66
CA ASN A 28 -5.80 12.40 -12.02
C ASN A 28 -5.05 12.56 -10.68
N PRO A 29 -4.00 13.41 -10.58
CA PRO A 29 -3.16 13.49 -9.38
C PRO A 29 -3.92 13.86 -8.09
N PRO A 30 -4.92 14.76 -8.11
CA PRO A 30 -5.83 14.95 -6.98
C PRO A 30 -6.54 13.69 -6.49
N GLU A 31 -7.08 12.87 -7.39
CA GLU A 31 -7.77 11.62 -7.02
C GLU A 31 -6.79 10.58 -6.48
N LEU A 32 -5.61 10.44 -7.12
CA LEU A 32 -4.54 9.59 -6.61
C LEU A 32 -4.13 9.98 -5.19
N ARG A 33 -4.02 11.28 -4.89
CA ARG A 33 -3.73 11.77 -3.54
C ARG A 33 -4.83 11.40 -2.55
N LYS A 34 -6.11 11.50 -2.94
CA LYS A 34 -7.21 11.06 -2.06
C LYS A 34 -7.12 9.56 -1.78
N GLY A 35 -6.86 8.74 -2.80
CA GLY A 35 -6.66 7.30 -2.65
C GLY A 35 -5.51 6.96 -1.70
N VAL A 36 -4.35 7.60 -1.86
CA VAL A 36 -3.21 7.43 -0.94
C VAL A 36 -3.51 7.92 0.47
N THR A 37 -4.26 9.01 0.63
CA THR A 37 -4.67 9.51 1.96
C THR A 37 -5.57 8.50 2.67
N LEU A 38 -6.52 7.91 1.96
CA LEU A 38 -7.39 6.86 2.48
C LEU A 38 -6.58 5.62 2.88
N LEU A 39 -5.65 5.17 2.03
CA LEU A 39 -4.75 4.05 2.33
C LEU A 39 -3.98 4.26 3.63
N GLN A 40 -3.40 5.44 3.82
CA GLN A 40 -2.67 5.75 5.04
C GLN A 40 -3.59 5.81 6.26
N GLN A 41 -4.82 6.32 6.11
CA GLN A 41 -5.79 6.34 7.20
C GLN A 41 -6.16 4.92 7.61
N VAL A 42 -6.53 4.06 6.67
CA VAL A 42 -6.85 2.65 6.92
C VAL A 42 -5.67 1.94 7.56
N PHE A 43 -4.45 2.11 7.05
CA PHE A 43 -3.26 1.52 7.66
C PHE A 43 -3.08 1.96 9.12
N ARG A 44 -3.21 3.26 9.42
CA ARG A 44 -3.06 3.80 10.77
C ARG A 44 -4.17 3.36 11.73
N GLN A 45 -5.40 3.21 11.25
CA GLN A 45 -6.56 2.88 12.09
C GLN A 45 -6.74 1.37 12.26
N GLU A 46 -6.49 0.60 11.21
CA GLU A 46 -6.85 -0.82 11.16
C GLU A 46 -5.65 -1.74 11.36
N ILE A 47 -4.46 -1.35 10.91
CA ILE A 47 -3.28 -2.23 10.90
C ILE A 47 -2.29 -1.90 12.02
N VAL A 48 -2.02 -0.62 12.28
CA VAL A 48 -1.09 -0.21 13.35
C VAL A 48 -1.54 -0.69 14.74
N PRO A 49 -2.84 -0.65 15.11
CA PRO A 49 -3.27 -1.10 16.43
C PRO A 49 -3.34 -2.61 16.60
N LEU A 50 -3.11 -3.39 15.52
CA LEU A 50 -3.12 -4.84 15.62
C LEU A 50 -2.05 -5.31 16.61
N PRO A 51 -2.36 -6.33 17.43
CA PRO A 51 -1.37 -6.93 18.30
C PRO A 51 -0.20 -7.47 17.49
N ASP A 52 0.95 -7.53 18.13
CA ASP A 52 2.14 -8.10 17.51
C ASP A 52 1.89 -9.56 17.11
N GLY A 53 2.16 -9.85 15.84
CA GLY A 53 2.14 -11.21 15.29
C GLY A 53 3.51 -11.88 15.40
N SER A 54 3.74 -12.87 14.54
CA SER A 54 5.08 -13.45 14.37
C SER A 54 6.13 -12.38 14.04
N SER A 55 7.41 -12.67 14.32
CA SER A 55 8.53 -11.78 13.96
C SER A 55 8.54 -11.42 12.47
N ARG A 56 8.09 -12.35 11.62
CA ARG A 56 7.92 -12.14 10.18
C ARG A 56 6.80 -11.13 9.88
N VAL A 57 5.63 -11.26 10.50
CA VAL A 57 4.54 -10.28 10.36
C VAL A 57 4.96 -8.90 10.85
N GLN A 58 5.68 -8.82 11.97
CA GLN A 58 6.22 -7.55 12.47
C GLN A 58 7.19 -6.92 11.46
N SER A 59 8.10 -7.71 10.89
CA SER A 59 9.04 -7.24 9.86
C SER A 59 8.31 -6.66 8.63
N TYR A 60 7.29 -7.36 8.13
CA TYR A 60 6.47 -6.85 7.04
C TYR A 60 5.68 -5.60 7.42
N ARG A 61 5.12 -5.51 8.64
CA ARG A 61 4.45 -4.29 9.12
C ARG A 61 5.39 -3.09 9.14
N THR A 62 6.64 -3.27 9.56
CA THR A 62 7.66 -2.21 9.53
C THR A 62 7.95 -1.75 8.10
N GLU A 63 8.14 -2.68 7.17
CA GLU A 63 8.36 -2.32 5.76
C GLU A 63 7.12 -1.67 5.14
N ILE A 64 5.90 -2.15 5.42
CA ILE A 64 4.66 -1.50 4.97
C ILE A 64 4.60 -0.06 5.49
N SER A 65 4.89 0.18 6.78
CA SER A 65 4.90 1.53 7.36
C SER A 65 5.87 2.46 6.64
N LYS A 66 7.09 1.97 6.35
CA LYS A 66 8.11 2.70 5.59
C LYS A 66 7.64 3.01 4.17
N GLN A 67 7.11 2.02 3.45
CA GLN A 67 6.63 2.19 2.09
C GLN A 67 5.43 3.15 2.02
N MET A 68 4.51 3.13 3.00
CA MET A 68 3.39 4.08 3.09
C MET A 68 3.85 5.54 3.23
N ARG A 69 4.96 5.79 3.95
CA ARG A 69 5.55 7.13 4.05
C ARG A 69 6.21 7.57 2.76
N LEU A 70 6.94 6.67 2.09
CA LEU A 70 7.58 6.97 0.81
C LEU A 70 6.55 7.19 -0.31
N LEU A 71 5.42 6.48 -0.27
CA LEU A 71 4.32 6.64 -1.22
C LEU A 71 3.74 8.07 -1.19
N GLU A 72 3.58 8.64 0.00
CA GLU A 72 3.12 10.02 0.15
C GLU A 72 4.10 11.02 -0.47
N ILE A 73 5.40 10.81 -0.26
CA ILE A 73 6.46 11.63 -0.86
C ILE A 73 6.42 11.55 -2.39
N ASP A 74 6.25 10.35 -2.95
CA ASP A 74 6.16 10.17 -4.40
C ASP A 74 4.95 10.89 -5.00
N VAL A 75 3.79 10.85 -4.33
CA VAL A 75 2.60 11.60 -4.75
C VAL A 75 2.84 13.11 -4.68
N MET A 76 3.48 13.62 -3.62
CA MET A 76 3.84 15.04 -3.54
C MET A 76 4.75 15.47 -4.71
N PHE A 77 5.73 14.65 -5.07
CA PHE A 77 6.60 14.93 -6.22
C PHE A 77 5.87 14.86 -7.56
N LEU A 78 4.92 13.93 -7.72
CA LEU A 78 4.06 13.90 -8.90
C LEU A 78 3.27 15.20 -9.05
N GLN A 79 2.67 15.71 -7.96
CA GLN A 79 1.90 16.95 -7.99
C GLN A 79 2.73 18.18 -8.37
N GLY A 80 4.02 18.19 -7.99
CA GLY A 80 4.96 19.25 -8.38
C GLY A 80 5.54 19.11 -9.79
N SER A 81 5.29 18.00 -10.49
CA SER A 81 5.90 17.70 -11.78
C SER A 81 5.25 18.52 -12.90
N ARG A 82 6.07 19.28 -13.65
CA ARG A 82 5.62 20.13 -14.77
C ARG A 82 5.90 19.54 -16.15
N GLN A 83 6.78 18.54 -16.22
CA GLN A 83 7.17 17.87 -17.46
C GLN A 83 6.50 16.50 -17.51
N ALA A 84 5.92 16.16 -18.67
CA ALA A 84 5.22 14.89 -18.88
C ALA A 84 6.12 13.68 -18.58
N ALA A 85 7.36 13.67 -19.09
CA ALA A 85 8.32 12.58 -18.85
C ALA A 85 8.63 12.39 -17.36
N THR A 86 8.75 13.47 -16.59
CA THR A 86 8.94 13.39 -15.13
C THR A 86 7.70 12.85 -14.44
N ALA A 87 6.50 13.29 -14.84
CA ALA A 87 5.25 12.78 -14.29
C ALA A 87 5.08 11.28 -14.56
N GLU A 88 5.39 10.81 -15.76
CA GLU A 88 5.37 9.38 -16.12
C GLU A 88 6.35 8.56 -15.28
N ALA A 89 7.59 9.04 -15.10
CA ALA A 89 8.57 8.36 -14.24
C ALA A 89 8.12 8.30 -12.77
N ARG A 90 7.45 9.35 -12.28
CA ARG A 90 6.87 9.37 -10.93
C ARG A 90 5.69 8.40 -10.82
N LEU A 91 4.79 8.36 -11.79
CA LEU A 91 3.69 7.39 -11.82
C LEU A 91 4.19 5.94 -11.81
N LYS A 92 5.24 5.65 -12.58
CA LYS A 92 5.89 4.33 -12.54
C LYS A 92 6.41 4.00 -11.14
N THR A 93 7.14 4.93 -10.51
CA THR A 93 7.66 4.76 -9.15
C THR A 93 6.54 4.48 -8.14
N ILE A 94 5.43 5.20 -8.24
CA ILE A 94 4.24 4.99 -7.41
C ILE A 94 3.66 3.59 -7.65
N GLY A 95 3.50 3.17 -8.90
CA GLY A 95 2.99 1.84 -9.26
C GLY A 95 3.85 0.68 -8.76
N ASP A 96 5.18 0.82 -8.86
CA ASP A 96 6.15 -0.16 -8.34
C ASP A 96 6.06 -0.27 -6.81
N ARG A 97 5.90 0.87 -6.13
CA ARG A 97 5.74 0.92 -4.67
C ARG A 97 4.41 0.30 -4.21
N LEU A 98 3.31 0.59 -4.91
CA LEU A 98 2.01 -0.02 -4.63
C LEU A 98 2.08 -1.55 -4.80
N SER A 99 2.76 -2.03 -5.84
CA SER A 99 2.98 -3.46 -6.05
C SER A 99 3.79 -4.10 -4.91
N THR A 100 4.83 -3.42 -4.42
CA THR A 100 5.62 -3.88 -3.26
C THR A 100 4.76 -3.96 -2.00
N LEU A 101 3.90 -2.97 -1.76
CA LEU A 101 2.97 -2.96 -0.63
C LEU A 101 1.97 -4.13 -0.71
N ILE A 102 1.43 -4.42 -1.89
CA ILE A 102 0.53 -5.56 -2.13
C ILE A 102 1.24 -6.88 -1.81
N GLN A 103 2.47 -7.06 -2.30
CA GLN A 103 3.26 -8.27 -2.03
C GLN A 103 3.50 -8.51 -0.53
N TYR A 104 3.71 -7.46 0.27
CA TYR A 104 3.82 -7.62 1.71
C TYR A 104 2.50 -8.04 2.37
N CYS A 105 1.37 -7.50 1.92
CA CYS A 105 0.06 -7.94 2.39
C CYS A 105 -0.20 -9.41 2.02
N GLU A 106 0.06 -9.80 0.77
CA GLU A 106 -0.07 -11.18 0.29
C GLU A 106 0.83 -12.14 1.10
N ALA A 107 2.07 -11.76 1.37
CA ALA A 107 3.00 -12.57 2.17
C ALA A 107 2.56 -12.75 3.63
N ILE A 108 1.74 -11.85 4.17
CA ILE A 108 1.09 -12.01 5.48
C ILE A 108 -0.15 -12.91 5.35
N LEU A 109 -0.95 -12.74 4.31
CA LEU A 109 -2.17 -13.51 4.05
C LEU A 109 -1.90 -15.00 3.76
N GLN A 110 -0.77 -15.31 3.13
CA GLN A 110 -0.35 -16.68 2.81
C GLN A 110 0.23 -17.44 4.03
N GLN A 111 0.42 -16.80 5.18
CA GLN A 111 0.89 -17.45 6.41
C GLN A 111 -0.27 -18.11 7.17
N GLU A 112 -1.19 -18.81 6.49
CA GLU A 112 -2.17 -19.64 7.21
C GLU A 112 -1.41 -20.53 8.22
N PRO A 113 -1.86 -20.58 9.48
CA PRO A 113 -1.21 -21.44 10.44
C PRO A 113 -1.39 -22.87 9.95
N GLU A 114 -0.29 -23.59 9.75
CA GLU A 114 -0.30 -25.02 10.02
C GLU A 114 -0.88 -25.16 11.43
N GLU A 115 -2.10 -25.68 11.50
CA GLU A 115 -2.74 -26.09 12.75
C GLU A 115 -1.70 -26.85 13.58
N GLU A 116 -1.43 -26.36 14.80
CA GLU A 116 -0.66 -27.11 15.77
C GLU A 116 -1.31 -28.50 15.90
N LYS A 117 -0.54 -29.52 15.53
CA LYS A 117 -0.88 -30.93 15.59
C LYS A 117 -0.62 -31.48 17.00
#